data_AF-A0A7V5A9S3-F1
#
_entry.id   AF-A0A7V5A9S3-F1
#
_cell.length_a   1.000
_cell.length_b   1.000
_cell.length_c   1.000
_cell.angle_alpha   90.00
_cell.angle_beta   90.00
_cell.angle_gamma   90.00
#
_symmetry.space_group_name_H-M   'P 1'
#
loop_
_entity.id
_entity.type
_entity.pdbx_description
1 polymer ?
#
loop_
_entity_poly.entity_id
_entity_poly.type
_entity_poly.pdbx_seq_one_letter_code
_entity_poly.pdbx_strand_id
1 'polypeptide(L)'
;MCRMLAVLSARPFSIRRWLLDVNPGLLGLSLRGKNAPHRDGLGYAFRDPQGKWHLFRFGPQALAQAEIPGPLEREATFLLAHARKSSPEYAQFRGGLYAHPLFYDGVFLCHNGTVRDIERLGLAHGTDSQRLLFWLARRWKPRTPERLEECLRDLLQSVSDFSALNLLLSEGENLYAFCAFRTNPEYFTLWFRKGGDFVAVASEPADGEEGWSPMENGELRLVRPDLSLSRVALLEPGEAGA
;
A
#
# COMPACT_ATOMS: atom_id res chain seq x y z
N MET A 1 6.95 6.88 8.63
CA MET A 1 6.10 5.69 8.39
C MET A 1 4.71 6.14 7.99
N CYS A 2 4.14 5.54 6.96
CA CYS A 2 3.13 6.13 6.08
C CYS A 2 1.71 5.67 6.40
N ARG A 3 0.71 6.17 5.65
CA ARG A 3 -0.66 5.65 5.65
C ARG A 3 -1.08 5.23 4.26
N MET A 4 -1.74 4.09 4.15
CA MET A 4 -2.13 3.49 2.88
C MET A 4 -3.58 3.01 2.93
N LEU A 5 -4.23 3.02 1.77
CA LEU A 5 -5.60 2.58 1.57
C LEU A 5 -5.71 1.93 0.19
N ALA A 6 -6.39 0.79 0.11
CA ALA A 6 -6.79 0.16 -1.13
C ALA A 6 -8.27 -0.21 -1.06
N VAL A 7 -8.98 -0.10 -2.18
CA VAL A 7 -10.39 -0.49 -2.29
C VAL A 7 -10.59 -1.14 -3.64
N LEU A 8 -11.11 -2.36 -3.65
CA LEU A 8 -11.60 -3.05 -4.84
C LEU A 8 -13.13 -3.19 -4.72
N SER A 9 -13.86 -2.80 -5.74
CA SER A 9 -15.32 -2.71 -5.72
C SER A 9 -15.94 -3.33 -6.96
N ALA A 10 -17.05 -4.05 -6.77
CA ALA A 10 -17.86 -4.59 -7.86
C ALA A 10 -18.75 -3.52 -8.51
N ARG A 11 -18.97 -2.39 -7.82
CA ARG A 11 -19.70 -1.23 -8.33
C ARG A 11 -18.80 0.01 -8.40
N PRO A 12 -18.93 0.85 -9.44
CA PRO A 12 -18.23 2.13 -9.48
C PRO A 12 -18.51 2.97 -8.23
N PHE A 13 -17.47 3.64 -7.74
CA PHE A 13 -17.56 4.61 -6.64
C PHE A 13 -16.73 5.85 -6.97
N SER A 14 -17.15 7.03 -6.50
CA SER A 14 -16.32 8.24 -6.58
C SER A 14 -15.06 8.07 -5.72
N ILE A 15 -13.87 8.29 -6.28
CA ILE A 15 -12.61 8.19 -5.51
C ILE A 15 -12.59 9.16 -4.32
N ARG A 16 -13.32 10.28 -4.43
CA ARG A 16 -13.54 11.24 -3.33
C ARG A 16 -14.00 10.57 -2.05
N ARG A 17 -14.89 9.56 -2.15
CA ARG A 17 -15.44 8.84 -1.01
C ARG A 17 -14.35 8.39 -0.05
N TRP A 18 -13.35 7.67 -0.57
CA TRP A 18 -12.30 7.04 0.23
C TRP A 18 -11.09 7.94 0.48
N LEU A 19 -10.89 8.93 -0.38
CA LEU A 19 -9.83 9.91 -0.21
C LEU A 19 -10.19 10.97 0.83
N LEU A 20 -11.46 11.39 0.90
CA LEU A 20 -11.92 12.54 1.70
C LEU A 20 -13.16 12.28 2.56
N ASP A 21 -14.25 11.76 2.00
CA ASP A 21 -15.58 11.91 2.62
C ASP A 21 -15.81 10.94 3.78
N VAL A 22 -15.33 9.71 3.67
CA VAL A 22 -15.36 8.77 4.80
C VAL A 22 -14.37 9.21 5.87
N ASN A 23 -14.70 8.96 7.13
CA ASN A 23 -13.88 9.41 8.25
C ASN A 23 -13.18 8.20 8.91
N PRO A 24 -11.84 8.12 8.91
CA PRO A 24 -10.92 9.18 8.52
C PRO A 24 -10.65 9.33 7.01
N GLY A 25 -10.80 8.29 6.21
CA GLY A 25 -10.36 8.28 4.80
C GLY A 25 -8.86 8.49 4.69
N LEU A 26 -8.31 8.59 3.46
CA LEU A 26 -6.87 8.81 3.31
C LEU A 26 -6.41 10.13 3.94
N LEU A 27 -7.16 11.21 3.72
CA LEU A 27 -6.80 12.53 4.25
C LEU A 27 -6.83 12.55 5.78
N GLY A 28 -7.87 12.01 6.41
CA GLY A 28 -7.93 11.95 7.87
C GLY A 28 -6.83 11.06 8.44
N LEU A 29 -6.49 9.93 7.79
CA LEU A 29 -5.35 9.11 8.18
C LEU A 29 -4.04 9.88 8.08
N SER A 30 -3.86 10.67 7.02
CA SER A 30 -2.68 11.54 6.86
C SER A 30 -2.58 12.59 7.98
N LEU A 31 -3.69 13.22 8.34
CA LEU A 31 -3.69 14.37 9.25
C LEU A 31 -3.80 14.01 10.73
N ARG A 32 -4.48 12.92 11.05
CA ARG A 32 -4.89 12.56 12.43
C ARG A 32 -4.64 11.10 12.78
N GLY A 33 -4.25 10.26 11.83
CA GLY A 33 -3.89 8.87 12.08
C GLY A 33 -2.67 8.75 13.00
N LYS A 34 -2.35 7.53 13.42
CA LYS A 34 -1.25 7.30 14.35
C LYS A 34 0.09 7.79 13.79
N ASN A 35 0.85 8.49 14.63
CA ASN A 35 2.07 9.24 14.27
C ASN A 35 1.90 10.24 13.11
N ALA A 36 0.71 10.81 12.91
CA ALA A 36 0.48 11.95 12.02
C ALA A 36 1.33 13.19 12.41
N PRO A 37 1.51 14.17 11.52
CA PRO A 37 1.03 14.20 10.14
C PRO A 37 1.93 13.40 9.17
N HIS A 38 1.31 12.89 8.10
CA HIS A 38 1.96 12.17 6.99
C HIS A 38 1.95 13.04 5.72
N ARG A 39 2.92 13.95 5.61
CA ARG A 39 2.89 15.06 4.63
C ARG A 39 4.10 15.14 3.70
N ASP A 40 4.94 14.11 3.64
CA ASP A 40 6.15 14.13 2.78
C ASP A 40 5.88 13.76 1.32
N GLY A 41 4.64 13.36 1.01
CA GLY A 41 4.15 13.08 -0.33
C GLY A 41 2.77 12.45 -0.28
N LEU A 42 2.08 12.48 -1.42
CA LEU A 42 0.74 11.92 -1.58
C LEU A 42 0.65 11.28 -2.96
N GLY A 43 -0.05 10.18 -3.08
CA GLY A 43 -0.48 9.73 -4.40
C GLY A 43 -1.61 8.73 -4.33
N TYR A 44 -2.22 8.53 -5.49
CA TYR A 44 -3.26 7.55 -5.70
C TYR A 44 -3.25 7.09 -7.15
N ALA A 45 -3.61 5.84 -7.34
CA ALA A 45 -3.91 5.23 -8.62
C ALA A 45 -5.32 4.67 -8.57
N PHE A 46 -6.07 4.81 -9.65
CA PHE A 46 -7.38 4.19 -9.74
C PHE A 46 -7.65 3.62 -11.11
N ARG A 47 -8.44 2.55 -11.15
CA ARG A 47 -8.99 1.94 -12.35
C ARG A 47 -10.40 2.45 -12.56
N ASP A 48 -10.64 3.15 -13.66
CA ASP A 48 -11.99 3.62 -14.00
C ASP A 48 -12.93 2.46 -14.41
N PRO A 49 -14.24 2.69 -14.55
CA PRO A 49 -15.18 1.64 -14.96
C PRO A 49 -14.92 1.07 -16.36
N GLN A 50 -14.12 1.74 -17.18
CA GLN A 50 -13.69 1.26 -18.50
C GLN A 50 -12.42 0.41 -18.43
N GLY A 51 -11.86 0.19 -17.23
CA GLY A 51 -10.67 -0.62 -16.99
C GLY A 51 -9.35 0.14 -17.16
N LYS A 52 -9.38 1.45 -17.41
CA LYS A 52 -8.17 2.25 -17.59
C LYS A 52 -7.63 2.74 -16.25
N TRP A 53 -6.33 2.57 -16.05
CA TRP A 53 -5.61 3.05 -14.88
C TRP A 53 -5.15 4.50 -15.05
N HIS A 54 -5.33 5.29 -13.99
CA HIS A 54 -4.84 6.66 -13.86
C HIS A 54 -3.97 6.76 -12.61
N LEU A 55 -2.81 7.42 -12.68
CA LEU A 55 -1.85 7.55 -11.57
C LEU A 55 -1.51 9.01 -11.32
N PHE A 56 -1.70 9.45 -10.08
CA PHE A 56 -1.41 10.80 -9.61
C PHE A 56 -0.47 10.74 -8.41
N ARG A 57 0.58 11.56 -8.44
CA ARG A 57 1.58 11.64 -7.38
C ARG A 57 2.06 13.06 -7.19
N PHE A 58 2.16 13.46 -5.93
CA PHE A 58 2.40 14.84 -5.52
C PHE A 58 3.47 14.90 -4.44
N GLY A 59 4.25 15.98 -4.46
CA GLY A 59 5.21 16.30 -3.41
C GLY A 59 4.54 16.89 -2.17
N PRO A 60 5.33 17.19 -1.12
CA PRO A 60 4.82 17.70 0.16
C PRO A 60 3.99 18.98 0.05
N GLN A 61 4.29 19.84 -0.94
CA GLN A 61 3.58 21.10 -1.17
C GLN A 61 2.08 20.90 -1.43
N ALA A 62 1.69 19.78 -2.04
CA ALA A 62 0.29 19.47 -2.33
C ALA A 62 -0.55 19.25 -1.07
N LEU A 63 0.07 18.85 0.04
CA LEU A 63 -0.61 18.62 1.32
C LEU A 63 -0.55 19.85 2.25
N ALA A 64 0.04 20.96 1.80
CA ALA A 64 0.16 22.18 2.61
C ALA A 64 -1.21 22.76 3.00
N GLN A 65 -2.20 22.64 2.11
CA GLN A 65 -3.57 23.11 2.32
C GLN A 65 -4.48 22.07 2.98
N ALA A 66 -3.94 20.91 3.41
CA ALA A 66 -4.73 19.79 3.93
C ALA A 66 -5.81 19.30 2.95
N GLU A 67 -5.51 19.33 1.65
CA GLU A 67 -6.38 18.87 0.57
C GLU A 67 -5.70 17.77 -0.25
N ILE A 68 -6.49 17.00 -1.00
CA ILE A 68 -6.01 16.02 -1.97
C ILE A 68 -6.24 16.58 -3.38
N PRO A 69 -5.20 16.94 -4.15
CA PRO A 69 -5.37 17.46 -5.50
C PRO A 69 -5.78 16.40 -6.52
N GLY A 70 -6.34 16.87 -7.63
CA GLY A 70 -6.69 16.07 -8.81
C GLY A 70 -8.18 15.78 -8.92
N PRO A 71 -8.60 14.87 -9.83
CA PRO A 71 -9.99 14.78 -10.26
C PRO A 71 -10.81 13.87 -9.33
N LEU A 72 -11.11 14.34 -8.13
CA LEU A 72 -11.70 13.52 -7.06
C LEU A 72 -13.10 12.97 -7.38
N GLU A 73 -13.85 13.63 -8.25
CA GLU A 73 -15.20 13.19 -8.65
C GLU A 73 -15.19 12.03 -9.67
N ARG A 74 -14.01 11.52 -10.05
CA ARG A 74 -13.91 10.40 -10.98
C ARG A 74 -14.36 9.11 -10.31
N GLU A 75 -15.08 8.31 -11.08
CA GLU A 75 -15.45 6.96 -10.66
C GLU A 75 -14.30 5.98 -10.81
N ALA A 76 -14.26 5.01 -9.91
CA ALA A 76 -13.31 3.92 -9.90
C ALA A 76 -13.99 2.59 -9.52
N THR A 77 -13.40 1.50 -10.00
CA THR A 77 -13.65 0.14 -9.51
C THR A 77 -12.51 -0.35 -8.62
N PHE A 78 -11.34 0.28 -8.71
CA PHE A 78 -10.17 -0.04 -7.90
C PHE A 78 -9.44 1.26 -7.55
N LEU A 79 -9.13 1.48 -6.28
CA LEU A 79 -8.29 2.56 -5.76
C LEU A 79 -7.09 1.98 -4.99
N LEU A 80 -5.91 2.54 -5.21
CA LEU A 80 -4.70 2.40 -4.38
C LEU A 80 -4.26 3.81 -4.00
N ALA A 81 -4.05 4.09 -2.71
CA ALA A 81 -3.71 5.43 -2.26
C ALA A 81 -2.74 5.42 -1.07
N HIS A 82 -1.93 6.47 -0.96
CA HIS A 82 -0.84 6.56 0.00
C HIS A 82 -0.52 7.99 0.41
N ALA A 83 -0.39 8.21 1.71
CA ALA A 83 0.15 9.42 2.31
C ALA A 83 1.51 9.09 2.93
N ARG A 84 2.57 9.68 2.36
CA ARG A 84 3.96 9.36 2.68
C ARG A 84 4.45 10.16 3.88
N LYS A 85 5.20 9.48 4.74
CA LYS A 85 6.05 10.08 5.78
C LYS A 85 7.42 9.43 5.72
N SER A 86 8.39 10.18 5.18
CA SER A 86 9.73 9.69 4.88
C SER A 86 10.45 9.29 6.15
N SER A 87 11.17 8.17 6.10
CA SER A 87 12.10 7.81 7.17
C SER A 87 13.32 8.74 7.13
N PRO A 88 13.96 9.05 8.27
CA PRO A 88 15.09 9.99 8.33
C PRO A 88 16.19 9.70 7.30
N GLU A 89 16.49 8.42 7.06
CA GLU A 89 17.51 7.93 6.13
C GLU A 89 17.20 8.30 4.67
N TYR A 90 15.93 8.53 4.35
CA TYR A 90 15.46 8.89 3.02
C TYR A 90 14.94 10.34 2.92
N ALA A 91 15.29 11.21 3.88
CA ALA A 91 14.82 12.60 3.95
C ALA A 91 15.18 13.46 2.72
N GLN A 92 16.22 13.08 1.98
CA GLN A 92 16.65 13.72 0.73
C GLN A 92 15.72 13.40 -0.46
N PHE A 93 15.01 12.27 -0.42
CA PHE A 93 14.11 11.85 -1.49
C PHE A 93 12.74 12.52 -1.32
N ARG A 94 12.62 13.77 -1.76
CA ARG A 94 11.39 14.57 -1.71
C ARG A 94 10.78 14.73 -3.10
N GLY A 95 9.44 14.88 -3.14
CA GLY A 95 8.70 15.11 -4.37
C GLY A 95 7.88 13.90 -4.83
N GLY A 96 6.98 14.15 -5.79
CA GLY A 96 5.99 13.17 -6.25
C GLY A 96 6.58 11.91 -6.90
N LEU A 97 7.81 11.97 -7.43
CA LEU A 97 8.49 10.80 -8.01
C LEU A 97 8.71 9.67 -6.99
N TYR A 98 8.80 10.00 -5.70
CA TYR A 98 9.00 9.05 -4.60
C TYR A 98 7.72 8.78 -3.81
N ALA A 99 6.60 9.41 -4.17
CA ALA A 99 5.31 9.11 -3.59
C ALA A 99 4.75 7.81 -4.19
N HIS A 100 4.02 7.06 -3.38
CA HIS A 100 3.29 5.88 -3.82
C HIS A 100 1.89 6.29 -4.32
N PRO A 101 1.18 5.45 -5.09
CA PRO A 101 1.61 4.15 -5.63
C PRO A 101 2.78 4.27 -6.62
N LEU A 102 3.77 3.40 -6.48
CA LEU A 102 4.82 3.23 -7.48
C LEU A 102 4.30 2.30 -8.58
N PHE A 103 4.75 2.50 -9.82
CA PHE A 103 4.36 1.66 -10.96
C PHE A 103 5.58 1.25 -11.79
N TYR A 104 5.72 -0.04 -12.07
CA TYR A 104 6.78 -0.58 -12.92
C TYR A 104 6.41 -1.96 -13.45
N ASP A 105 6.61 -2.19 -14.75
CA ASP A 105 6.40 -3.49 -15.43
C ASP A 105 5.03 -4.13 -15.10
N GLY A 106 3.98 -3.29 -15.17
CA GLY A 106 2.59 -3.68 -14.93
C GLY A 106 2.19 -3.80 -13.45
N VAL A 107 3.09 -3.53 -12.51
CA VAL A 107 2.83 -3.67 -11.07
C VAL A 107 2.71 -2.32 -10.39
N PHE A 108 1.61 -2.12 -9.68
CA PHE A 108 1.41 -1.05 -8.69
C PHE A 108 1.87 -1.52 -7.31
N LEU A 109 2.53 -0.64 -6.56
CA LEU A 109 2.95 -0.89 -5.18
C LEU A 109 2.73 0.33 -4.28
N CYS A 110 2.07 0.12 -3.16
CA CYS A 110 2.15 0.96 -1.97
C CYS A 110 2.94 0.21 -0.88
N HIS A 111 3.97 0.83 -0.32
CA HIS A 111 4.78 0.26 0.76
C HIS A 111 4.72 1.15 2.01
N ASN A 112 4.46 0.54 3.18
CA ASN A 112 4.60 1.17 4.48
C ASN A 112 5.59 0.36 5.32
N GLY A 113 6.75 0.95 5.55
CA GLY A 113 7.89 0.22 6.05
C GLY A 113 9.18 0.93 5.72
N THR A 114 10.28 0.35 6.18
CA THR A 114 11.63 0.76 5.83
C THR A 114 12.46 -0.49 5.81
N VAL A 115 13.13 -0.75 4.68
CA VAL A 115 14.10 -1.83 4.54
C VAL A 115 15.49 -1.19 4.45
N ARG A 116 16.31 -1.38 5.48
CA ARG A 116 17.61 -0.73 5.61
C ARG A 116 18.71 -1.52 4.90
N ASP A 117 18.58 -2.84 4.87
CA ASP A 117 19.50 -3.75 4.15
C ASP A 117 18.96 -4.13 2.75
N ILE A 118 18.27 -3.19 2.09
CA ILE A 118 17.63 -3.41 0.78
C ILE A 118 18.64 -3.75 -0.33
N GLU A 119 19.91 -3.38 -0.19
CA GLU A 119 20.99 -3.74 -1.10
C GLU A 119 21.24 -5.25 -1.18
N ARG A 120 20.82 -6.04 -0.18
CA ARG A 120 20.84 -7.51 -0.23
C ARG A 120 20.00 -8.08 -1.38
N LEU A 121 19.02 -7.33 -1.85
CA LEU A 121 18.20 -7.68 -3.00
C LEU A 121 18.90 -7.42 -4.36
N GLY A 122 20.10 -6.84 -4.33
CA GLY A 122 20.91 -6.50 -5.48
C GLY A 122 20.99 -4.98 -5.73
N LEU A 123 21.79 -4.61 -6.73
CA LEU A 123 22.03 -3.21 -7.09
C LEU A 123 20.85 -2.62 -7.88
N ALA A 124 20.24 -1.57 -7.33
CA ALA A 124 19.24 -0.73 -7.99
C ALA A 124 19.31 0.70 -7.43
N HIS A 125 18.83 1.69 -8.18
CA HIS A 125 18.78 3.08 -7.72
C HIS A 125 17.42 3.41 -7.07
N GLY A 126 17.37 4.50 -6.30
CA GLY A 126 16.15 5.00 -5.65
C GLY A 126 15.99 4.54 -4.19
N THR A 127 14.80 4.82 -3.64
CA THR A 127 14.42 4.45 -2.27
C THR A 127 14.28 2.93 -2.11
N ASP A 128 14.24 2.46 -0.87
CA ASP A 128 13.93 1.07 -0.55
C ASP A 128 12.65 0.56 -1.25
N SER A 129 11.55 1.32 -1.20
CA SER A 129 10.31 0.96 -1.90
C SER A 129 10.47 0.81 -3.42
N GLN A 130 11.29 1.65 -4.07
CA GLN A 130 11.52 1.57 -5.52
C GLN A 130 12.33 0.33 -5.87
N ARG A 131 13.39 0.06 -5.10
CA ARG A 131 14.21 -1.14 -5.26
C ARG A 131 13.39 -2.41 -5.01
N LEU A 132 12.53 -2.40 -3.99
CA LEU A 132 11.59 -3.47 -3.69
C LEU A 132 10.63 -3.73 -4.87
N LEU A 133 10.03 -2.68 -5.45
CA LEU A 133 9.18 -2.82 -6.64
C LEU A 133 9.96 -3.42 -7.81
N PHE A 134 11.17 -2.94 -8.11
CA PHE A 134 11.97 -3.50 -9.21
C PHE A 134 12.31 -4.98 -8.99
N TRP A 135 12.65 -5.34 -7.75
CA TRP A 135 12.95 -6.72 -7.38
C TRP A 135 11.73 -7.63 -7.55
N LEU A 136 10.58 -7.23 -6.99
CA LEU A 136 9.32 -7.98 -7.09
C LEU A 136 8.84 -8.08 -8.53
N ALA A 137 8.80 -6.96 -9.26
CA ALA A 137 8.27 -6.92 -10.61
C ALA A 137 9.04 -7.85 -11.56
N ARG A 138 10.37 -8.00 -11.38
CA ARG A 138 11.21 -8.90 -12.16
C ARG A 138 10.98 -10.38 -11.83
N ARG A 139 10.75 -10.73 -10.55
CA ARG A 139 10.67 -12.12 -10.08
C ARG A 139 9.27 -12.70 -10.06
N TRP A 140 8.25 -11.87 -9.89
CA TRP A 140 6.85 -12.27 -9.87
C TRP A 140 6.32 -12.49 -11.29
N LYS A 141 6.88 -13.50 -11.96
CA LYS A 141 6.53 -13.93 -13.32
C LYS A 141 6.43 -15.46 -13.32
N PRO A 142 5.27 -16.06 -13.68
CA PRO A 142 4.01 -15.39 -14.03
C PRO A 142 3.39 -14.63 -12.84
N ARG A 143 2.46 -13.71 -13.13
CA ARG A 143 1.76 -12.89 -12.11
C ARG A 143 0.66 -13.70 -11.39
N THR A 144 1.03 -14.77 -10.71
CA THR A 144 0.10 -15.64 -9.98
C THR A 144 0.24 -15.48 -8.46
N PRO A 145 -0.81 -15.78 -7.67
CA PRO A 145 -0.72 -15.74 -6.21
C PRO A 145 0.41 -16.61 -5.63
N GLU A 146 0.60 -17.81 -6.16
CA GLU A 146 1.60 -18.78 -5.71
C GLU A 146 3.02 -18.25 -5.96
N ARG A 147 3.24 -17.64 -7.14
CA ARG A 147 4.53 -17.04 -7.45
C ARG A 147 4.79 -15.79 -6.60
N LEU A 148 3.76 -15.03 -6.25
CA LEU A 148 3.91 -13.90 -5.32
C LEU A 148 4.31 -14.39 -3.93
N GLU A 149 3.67 -15.46 -3.44
CA GLU A 149 4.02 -16.07 -2.16
C GLU A 149 5.49 -16.48 -2.12
N GLU A 150 5.97 -17.19 -3.15
CA GLU A 150 7.39 -17.55 -3.28
C GLU A 150 8.30 -16.32 -3.23
N CYS A 151 7.97 -15.26 -3.99
CA CYS A 151 8.74 -14.02 -3.98
C CYS A 151 8.75 -13.35 -2.59
N LEU A 152 7.63 -13.36 -1.87
CA LEU A 152 7.57 -12.76 -0.53
C LEU A 152 8.32 -13.59 0.51
N ARG A 153 8.33 -14.92 0.36
CA ARG A 153 9.13 -15.83 1.19
C ARG A 153 10.63 -15.57 0.97
N ASP A 154 11.06 -15.52 -0.29
CA ASP A 154 12.45 -15.20 -0.65
C ASP A 154 12.86 -13.81 -0.14
N LEU A 155 11.96 -12.83 -0.23
CA LEU A 155 12.19 -11.49 0.31
C LEU A 155 12.46 -11.53 1.81
N LEU A 156 11.60 -12.18 2.60
CA LEU A 156 11.74 -12.31 4.05
C LEU A 156 13.03 -13.05 4.47
N GLN A 157 13.51 -13.98 3.63
CA GLN A 157 14.79 -14.68 3.86
C GLN A 157 16.01 -13.83 3.46
N SER A 158 15.84 -12.91 2.51
CA SER A 158 16.93 -12.11 1.96
C SER A 158 17.20 -10.84 2.77
N VAL A 159 16.17 -10.24 3.37
CA VAL A 159 16.29 -9.01 4.18
C VAL A 159 16.00 -9.28 5.65
N SER A 160 16.83 -8.71 6.51
CA SER A 160 16.78 -8.90 7.96
C SER A 160 16.51 -7.60 8.71
N ASP A 161 17.03 -6.48 8.21
CA ASP A 161 16.89 -5.16 8.81
C ASP A 161 15.77 -4.37 8.13
N PHE A 162 14.54 -4.62 8.58
CA PHE A 162 13.38 -3.84 8.19
C PHE A 162 12.45 -3.59 9.37
N SER A 163 11.72 -2.48 9.35
CA SER A 163 10.67 -2.22 10.35
C SER A 163 9.38 -2.97 10.01
N ALA A 164 8.95 -2.85 8.75
CA ALA A 164 7.78 -3.50 8.17
C ALA A 164 7.95 -3.64 6.65
N LEU A 165 7.22 -4.60 6.09
CA LEU A 165 7.04 -4.88 4.67
C LEU A 165 5.54 -4.94 4.40
N ASN A 166 4.81 -3.88 4.78
CA ASN A 166 3.40 -3.80 4.45
C ASN A 166 3.23 -3.35 3.02
N LEU A 167 2.64 -4.20 2.19
CA LEU A 167 2.51 -3.98 0.76
C LEU A 167 1.03 -4.03 0.36
N LEU A 168 0.58 -3.02 -0.39
CA LEU A 168 -0.64 -3.13 -1.21
C LEU A 168 -0.18 -3.18 -2.66
N LEU A 169 -0.48 -4.29 -3.34
CA LEU A 169 0.05 -4.66 -4.65
C LEU A 169 -1.11 -4.91 -5.62
N SER A 170 -0.86 -4.59 -6.90
CA SER A 170 -1.72 -5.02 -7.99
C SER A 170 -0.95 -5.11 -9.30
N GLU A 171 -1.24 -6.15 -10.07
CA GLU A 171 -0.83 -6.39 -11.45
C GLU A 171 -1.87 -5.87 -12.46
N GLY A 172 -2.88 -5.14 -11.99
CA GLY A 172 -3.91 -4.49 -12.79
C GLY A 172 -5.34 -5.01 -12.57
N GLU A 173 -5.46 -6.22 -12.01
CA GLU A 173 -6.75 -6.88 -11.78
C GLU A 173 -7.04 -7.14 -10.31
N ASN A 174 -6.16 -7.88 -9.62
CA ASN A 174 -6.38 -8.26 -8.24
C ASN A 174 -5.72 -7.27 -7.27
N LEU A 175 -6.24 -7.24 -6.03
CA LEU A 175 -5.59 -6.58 -4.90
C LEU A 175 -4.92 -7.62 -4.03
N TYR A 176 -3.62 -7.46 -3.83
CA TYR A 176 -2.86 -8.23 -2.86
C TYR A 176 -2.47 -7.33 -1.69
N ALA A 177 -2.68 -7.82 -0.47
CA ALA A 177 -2.23 -7.16 0.75
C ALA A 177 -1.29 -8.09 1.50
N PHE A 178 -0.07 -7.63 1.76
CA PHE A 178 0.89 -8.33 2.59
C PHE A 178 1.15 -7.52 3.85
N CYS A 179 0.99 -8.13 5.02
CA CYS A 179 1.19 -7.50 6.31
C CYS A 179 2.34 -8.21 7.03
N ALA A 180 3.51 -7.58 7.12
CA ALA A 180 4.66 -8.16 7.79
C ALA A 180 5.46 -7.08 8.50
N PHE A 181 5.79 -7.28 9.78
CA PHE A 181 6.53 -6.33 10.59
C PHE A 181 7.40 -7.01 11.65
N ARG A 182 8.47 -6.31 12.04
CA ARG A 182 9.41 -6.72 13.10
C ARG A 182 9.11 -6.06 14.44
N THR A 183 8.54 -4.86 14.39
CA THR A 183 8.34 -3.99 15.55
C THR A 183 6.97 -3.34 15.48
N ASN A 184 6.53 -2.71 16.56
CA ASN A 184 5.35 -1.84 16.61
C ASN A 184 4.09 -2.45 15.94
N PRO A 185 3.60 -3.63 16.40
CA PRO A 185 2.38 -4.26 15.85
C PRO A 185 1.20 -3.29 15.82
N GLU A 186 1.04 -2.54 16.91
CA GLU A 186 0.09 -1.45 17.08
C GLU A 186 0.10 -0.38 15.97
N TYR A 187 1.20 -0.24 15.24
CA TYR A 187 1.37 0.72 14.17
C TYR A 187 1.33 0.09 12.77
N PHE A 188 1.84 -1.14 12.63
CA PHE A 188 2.01 -1.80 11.34
C PHE A 188 0.96 -2.87 11.04
N THR A 189 0.07 -3.24 11.96
CA THR A 189 -1.06 -4.10 11.58
C THR A 189 -1.89 -3.44 10.48
N LEU A 190 -1.99 -4.10 9.33
CA LEU A 190 -2.96 -3.75 8.30
C LEU A 190 -4.35 -4.27 8.70
N TRP A 191 -5.37 -3.56 8.26
CA TRP A 191 -6.76 -3.90 8.52
C TRP A 191 -7.48 -4.09 7.19
N PHE A 192 -8.44 -5.01 7.15
CA PHE A 192 -9.30 -5.19 5.99
C PHE A 192 -10.77 -5.21 6.42
N ARG A 193 -11.65 -4.80 5.51
CA ARG A 193 -13.11 -4.90 5.69
C ARG A 193 -13.77 -5.25 4.37
N LYS A 194 -14.70 -6.21 4.43
CA LYS A 194 -15.58 -6.54 3.31
C LYS A 194 -16.93 -5.84 3.52
N GLY A 195 -17.22 -4.87 2.67
CA GLY A 195 -18.53 -4.22 2.58
C GLY A 195 -19.49 -5.03 1.69
N GLY A 196 -20.66 -4.44 1.40
CA GLY A 196 -21.66 -5.07 0.55
C GLY A 196 -21.18 -5.28 -0.90
N ASP A 197 -20.45 -4.31 -1.45
CA ASP A 197 -20.00 -4.28 -2.84
C ASP A 197 -18.51 -3.93 -2.99
N PHE A 198 -17.73 -3.95 -1.91
CA PHE A 198 -16.30 -3.69 -1.93
C PHE A 198 -15.52 -4.51 -0.90
N VAL A 199 -14.20 -4.57 -1.09
CA VAL A 199 -13.24 -4.92 -0.04
C VAL A 199 -12.22 -3.79 0.06
N ALA A 200 -12.02 -3.29 1.28
CA ALA A 200 -11.03 -2.27 1.60
C ALA A 200 -9.91 -2.84 2.46
N VAL A 201 -8.67 -2.38 2.24
CA VAL A 201 -7.50 -2.67 3.07
C VAL A 201 -6.80 -1.37 3.40
N ALA A 202 -6.45 -1.15 4.67
CA ALA A 202 -5.89 0.11 5.13
C ALA A 202 -4.88 -0.06 6.27
N SER A 203 -4.09 0.97 6.54
CA SER A 203 -3.16 0.99 7.68
C SER A 203 -3.86 1.11 9.05
N GLU A 204 -5.06 1.66 9.07
CA GLU A 204 -5.96 1.76 10.23
C GLU A 204 -7.40 1.70 9.68
N PRO A 205 -8.42 1.33 10.48
CA PRO A 205 -9.82 1.42 10.07
C PRO A 205 -10.14 2.78 9.44
N ALA A 206 -10.62 2.76 8.19
CA ALA A 206 -10.54 3.94 7.33
C ALA A 206 -11.86 4.66 7.08
N ASP A 207 -13.00 4.14 7.49
CA ASP A 207 -14.31 4.76 7.24
C ASP A 207 -15.21 4.91 8.46
N GLY A 208 -14.69 4.63 9.66
CA GLY A 208 -15.42 4.85 10.93
C GLY A 208 -16.49 3.81 11.20
N GLU A 209 -16.65 2.86 10.29
CA GLU A 209 -17.58 1.73 10.41
C GLU A 209 -16.95 0.60 11.22
N GLU A 210 -17.79 -0.20 11.85
CA GLU A 210 -17.37 -1.47 12.46
C GLU A 210 -17.06 -2.54 11.40
N GLY A 211 -16.49 -3.67 11.82
CA GLY A 211 -16.23 -4.82 10.95
C GLY A 211 -14.88 -4.81 10.25
N TRP A 212 -13.97 -3.90 10.60
CA TRP A 212 -12.56 -4.01 10.24
C TRP A 212 -11.91 -5.12 11.04
N SER A 213 -11.25 -6.04 10.35
CA SER A 213 -10.49 -7.15 10.93
C SER A 213 -8.99 -6.89 10.76
N PRO A 214 -8.18 -7.10 11.80
CA PRO A 214 -6.73 -6.99 11.67
C PRO A 214 -6.19 -8.16 10.84
N MET A 215 -5.14 -7.89 10.07
CA MET A 215 -4.34 -8.93 9.43
C MET A 215 -3.33 -9.51 10.42
N GLU A 216 -2.99 -10.78 10.24
CA GLU A 216 -1.92 -11.42 11.00
C GLU A 216 -0.53 -10.97 10.51
N ASN A 217 0.47 -11.01 11.39
CA ASN A 217 1.84 -10.73 11.00
C ASN A 217 2.36 -11.87 10.09
N GLY A 218 2.80 -11.52 8.89
CA GLY A 218 3.15 -12.47 7.84
C GLY A 218 2.04 -12.81 6.85
N GLU A 219 0.83 -12.25 7.03
CA GLU A 219 -0.32 -12.64 6.22
C GLU A 219 -0.29 -12.04 4.82
N LEU A 220 -0.47 -12.89 3.81
CA LEU A 220 -0.76 -12.51 2.42
C LEU A 220 -2.25 -12.76 2.12
N ARG A 221 -2.99 -11.69 1.82
CA ARG A 221 -4.38 -11.74 1.37
C ARG A 221 -4.51 -11.36 -0.09
N LEU A 222 -5.49 -11.98 -0.74
CA LEU A 222 -5.89 -11.74 -2.12
C LEU A 222 -7.36 -11.37 -2.17
N VAL A 223 -7.66 -10.26 -2.84
CA VAL A 223 -9.01 -9.87 -3.26
C VAL A 223 -9.08 -9.91 -4.78
N ARG A 224 -10.03 -10.68 -5.31
CA ARG A 224 -10.31 -10.74 -6.76
C ARG A 224 -11.44 -9.77 -7.15
N PRO A 225 -11.62 -9.48 -8.45
CA PRO A 225 -12.70 -8.60 -8.93
C PRO A 225 -14.12 -9.02 -8.53
N ASP A 226 -14.35 -10.30 -8.28
CA ASP A 226 -15.62 -10.85 -7.75
C ASP A 226 -15.79 -10.63 -6.23
N LEU A 227 -14.85 -9.93 -5.60
CA LEU A 227 -14.76 -9.67 -4.16
C LEU A 227 -14.61 -10.93 -3.30
N SER A 228 -14.17 -12.05 -3.90
CA SER A 228 -13.64 -13.17 -3.14
C SER A 228 -12.40 -12.70 -2.41
N LEU A 229 -12.39 -12.93 -1.09
CA LEU A 229 -11.30 -12.56 -0.20
C LEU A 229 -10.76 -13.85 0.42
N SER A 230 -9.49 -14.14 0.16
CA SER A 230 -8.81 -15.35 0.65
C SER A 230 -7.47 -15.01 1.28
N ARG A 231 -7.09 -15.75 2.32
CA ARG A 231 -5.70 -15.86 2.77
C ARG A 231 -4.97 -16.78 1.78
N VAL A 232 -3.91 -16.26 1.16
CA VAL A 232 -3.03 -17.06 0.28
C VAL A 232 -1.99 -17.77 1.13
N ALA A 233 -1.36 -17.05 2.05
CA ALA A 233 -0.30 -17.60 2.91
C ALA A 233 -0.22 -16.87 4.26
N LEU A 234 0.43 -17.54 5.22
CA LEU A 234 0.95 -16.95 6.44
C LEU A 234 2.45 -17.27 6.47
N LEU A 235 3.28 -16.27 6.20
CA LEU A 235 4.73 -16.41 6.13
C LEU A 235 5.37 -15.95 7.43
N GLU A 236 6.40 -16.61 7.92
CA GLU A 236 7.09 -16.16 9.13
C GLU A 236 8.02 -15.00 8.79
N PRO A 237 7.77 -13.77 9.27
CA PRO A 237 8.71 -12.68 9.04
C PRO A 237 10.01 -12.98 9.79
N GLY A 238 9.92 -13.62 10.96
CA GLY A 238 10.97 -13.87 11.98
C GLY A 238 10.97 -12.78 13.08
N GLU A 239 12.01 -12.74 13.92
CA GLU A 239 12.18 -11.68 14.95
C GLU A 239 13.04 -10.51 14.48
N ALA A 240 12.93 -9.35 15.15
CA ALA A 240 13.86 -8.25 14.93
C ALA A 240 15.27 -8.73 15.31
N GLY A 241 16.23 -8.64 14.39
CA GLY A 241 17.64 -8.91 14.72
C GLY A 241 18.07 -8.02 15.89
N ALA A 242 18.69 -8.63 16.91
CA ALA A 242 19.30 -7.93 18.03
C ALA A 242 20.49 -7.08 17.59
#